data_AF-A0A934E8X9-F1
#
_entry.id   AF-A0A934E8X9-F1
#
_cell.length_a   1.000
_cell.length_b   1.000
_cell.length_c   1.000
_cell.angle_alpha   90.00
_cell.angle_beta   90.00
_cell.angle_gamma   90.00
#
_symmetry.space_group_name_H-M   'P 1'
#
loop_
_entity.id
_entity.type
_entity.pdbx_description
1 polymer ?
#
loop_
_entity_poly.entity_id
_entity_poly.type
_entity_poly.pdbx_seq_one_letter_code
_entity_poly.pdbx_strand_id
1 'polypeptide(L)'
;MAAQNLKSDLAYLKQEFLREAKVIDPDRGYISVSSFNLRMKPTVLKAAAKVIAHEFANEKIDIVHGIPHSGNYLATAVSLELGGNTRLHSSRKD
;
A
#
# COMPACT_ATOMS: atom_id res chain seq x y z
N MET A 1 6.17 9.75 -19.07
CA MET A 1 6.70 8.51 -18.48
C MET A 1 6.07 8.17 -17.12
N ALA A 2 5.96 9.10 -16.16
CA ALA A 2 5.34 8.83 -14.84
C ALA A 2 3.88 8.32 -14.89
N ALA A 3 3.00 8.95 -15.68
CA ALA A 3 1.58 8.57 -15.77
C ALA A 3 1.34 7.19 -16.43
N GLN A 4 2.24 6.72 -17.29
CA GLN A 4 2.14 5.40 -17.93
C GLN A 4 2.47 4.27 -16.93
N ASN A 5 3.38 4.54 -15.99
CA ASN A 5 3.73 3.62 -14.91
C ASN A 5 2.60 3.48 -13.87
N LEU A 6 1.82 4.54 -13.62
CA LEU A 6 0.71 4.49 -12.66
C LEU A 6 -0.42 3.57 -13.12
N LYS A 7 -0.80 3.64 -14.40
CA LYS A 7 -1.84 2.76 -14.97
C LYS A 7 -1.42 1.30 -14.91
N SER A 8 -0.14 1.00 -15.17
CA SER A 8 0.37 -0.37 -15.04
C SER A 8 0.42 -0.85 -13.60
N ASP A 9 0.81 0.00 -12.65
CA ASP A 9 0.85 -0.36 -11.22
C ASP A 9 -0.56 -0.64 -10.68
N LEU A 10 -1.55 0.18 -11.04
CA LEU A 10 -2.97 -0.06 -10.70
C LEU A 10 -3.52 -1.34 -11.35
N ALA A 11 -3.19 -1.58 -12.63
CA ALA A 11 -3.60 -2.80 -13.32
C ALA A 11 -2.98 -4.05 -12.67
N TYR A 12 -1.70 -3.99 -12.31
CA TYR A 12 -1.00 -5.04 -11.59
C TYR A 12 -1.65 -5.32 -10.22
N LEU A 13 -1.89 -4.29 -9.41
CA LEU A 13 -2.54 -4.43 -8.11
C LEU A 13 -3.94 -5.06 -8.24
N LYS A 14 -4.73 -4.63 -9.23
CA LYS A 14 -6.05 -5.22 -9.51
C LYS A 14 -5.94 -6.70 -9.87
N GLN A 15 -5.00 -7.07 -10.74
CA GLN A 15 -4.80 -8.47 -11.13
C GLN A 15 -4.36 -9.34 -9.96
N GLU A 16 -3.40 -8.87 -9.16
CA GLU A 16 -2.93 -9.60 -7.97
C GLU A 16 -4.05 -9.78 -6.94
N PHE A 17 -4.85 -8.73 -6.71
CA PHE A 17 -6.01 -8.80 -5.82
C PHE A 17 -6.99 -9.86 -6.29
N LEU A 18 -7.45 -9.81 -7.54
CA LEU A 18 -8.42 -10.75 -8.10
C LEU A 18 -7.90 -12.20 -8.10
N ARG A 19 -6.60 -12.40 -8.30
CA ARG A 19 -5.99 -13.74 -8.28
C ARG A 19 -5.98 -14.37 -6.90
N GLU A 20 -5.80 -13.58 -5.85
CA GLU A 20 -5.64 -14.09 -4.48
C GLU A 20 -6.86 -13.92 -3.58
N ALA A 21 -7.81 -13.07 -3.96
CA ALA A 21 -8.98 -12.78 -3.15
C ALA A 21 -9.81 -14.06 -2.92
N LYS A 22 -10.03 -14.37 -1.65
CA LYS A 22 -10.90 -15.45 -1.20
C LYS A 22 -11.98 -14.86 -0.32
N VAL A 23 -13.23 -15.00 -0.72
CA VAL A 23 -14.38 -14.67 0.12
C VAL A 23 -14.43 -15.70 1.24
N ILE A 24 -14.30 -15.23 2.48
CA ILE A 24 -14.34 -16.07 3.68
C ILE A 24 -15.75 -16.09 4.26
N ASP A 25 -16.40 -14.92 4.30
CA ASP A 25 -17.77 -14.76 4.77
C ASP A 25 -18.41 -13.61 3.97
N PRO A 26 -19.34 -13.90 3.04
CA PRO A 26 -19.98 -12.87 2.22
C PRO A 26 -20.93 -11.99 3.04
N ASP A 27 -21.59 -12.53 4.06
CA ASP A 27 -22.58 -11.81 4.88
C ASP A 27 -21.89 -10.77 5.77
N ARG A 28 -20.66 -11.06 6.22
CA ARG A 28 -19.82 -10.12 6.98
C ARG A 28 -18.89 -9.28 6.11
N GLY A 29 -18.87 -9.50 4.80
CA GLY A 29 -17.97 -8.82 3.87
C GLY A 29 -16.48 -9.17 4.07
N TYR A 30 -16.19 -10.36 4.59
CA TYR A 30 -14.81 -10.77 4.88
C TYR A 30 -14.15 -11.40 3.66
N ILE A 31 -13.08 -10.76 3.22
CA ILE A 31 -12.23 -11.21 2.13
C ILE A 31 -10.81 -11.34 2.66
N SER A 32 -10.16 -12.46 2.36
CA SER A 32 -8.75 -12.68 2.63
C SER A 32 -7.95 -12.48 1.35
N VAL A 33 -6.92 -11.62 1.43
CA VAL A 33 -5.96 -11.41 0.35
C VAL A 33 -4.55 -11.42 0.94
N SER A 34 -3.90 -12.59 0.89
CA SER A 34 -2.66 -12.85 1.63
C SER A 34 -1.51 -11.92 1.27
N SER A 35 -1.35 -11.61 -0.03
CA SER A 35 -0.30 -10.75 -0.57
C SER A 35 -0.43 -9.27 -0.24
N PHE A 36 -1.53 -8.85 0.41
CA PHE A 36 -1.78 -7.45 0.78
C PHE A 36 -1.75 -7.24 2.31
N ASN A 37 -2.04 -8.29 3.09
CA ASN A 37 -2.19 -8.16 4.55
C ASN A 37 -1.03 -8.81 5.33
N LEU A 38 -0.97 -10.14 5.34
CA LEU A 38 -0.13 -10.91 6.28
C LEU A 38 1.25 -11.26 5.72
N ARG A 39 1.34 -11.49 4.41
CA ARG A 39 2.59 -11.82 3.71
C ARG A 39 2.72 -10.92 2.52
N MET A 40 2.81 -9.62 2.80
CA MET A 40 2.73 -8.63 1.75
C MET A 40 3.87 -8.84 0.75
N LYS A 41 3.52 -9.08 -0.50
CA LYS A 41 4.53 -9.34 -1.54
C LYS A 41 5.32 -8.06 -1.76
N PRO A 42 6.67 -8.10 -1.85
CA PRO A 42 7.48 -6.90 -2.07
C PRO A 42 7.05 -6.11 -3.32
N THR A 43 6.62 -6.80 -4.38
CA THR A 43 6.13 -6.19 -5.62
C THR A 43 4.78 -5.48 -5.45
N VAL A 44 3.86 -6.07 -4.67
CA VAL A 44 2.57 -5.43 -4.32
C VAL A 44 2.81 -4.20 -3.47
N LEU A 45 3.67 -4.32 -2.45
CA LEU A 45 4.06 -3.20 -1.59
C LEU A 45 4.66 -2.04 -2.39
N LYS A 46 5.59 -2.34 -3.30
CA LYS A 46 6.23 -1.33 -4.16
C LYS A 46 5.24 -0.64 -5.10
N ALA A 47 4.36 -1.41 -5.75
CA ALA A 47 3.35 -0.84 -6.66
C ALA A 47 2.36 0.04 -5.89
N ALA A 48 1.88 -0.41 -4.72
CA ALA A 48 1.00 0.38 -3.88
C ALA A 48 1.66 1.69 -3.39
N ALA A 49 2.91 1.62 -2.94
CA ALA A 49 3.65 2.78 -2.47
C ALA A 49 3.81 3.85 -3.55
N LYS A 50 4.14 3.46 -4.78
CA LYS A 50 4.23 4.38 -5.92
C LYS A 50 2.91 5.06 -6.24
N VAL A 51 1.81 4.29 -6.25
CA VAL A 51 0.47 4.82 -6.53
C VAL A 51 0.08 5.86 -5.49
N ILE A 52 0.29 5.54 -4.21
CA ILE A 52 -0.03 6.46 -3.11
C ILE A 52 0.87 7.70 -3.17
N ALA A 53 2.19 7.53 -3.29
CA ALA A 53 3.13 8.66 -3.35
C ALA A 53 2.84 9.59 -4.54
N HIS A 54 2.36 9.06 -5.66
CA HIS A 54 1.96 9.86 -6.81
C HIS A 54 0.78 10.79 -6.53
N GLU A 55 -0.22 10.33 -5.76
CA GLU A 55 -1.38 11.15 -5.39
C GLU A 55 -0.96 12.40 -4.61
N PHE A 56 0.04 12.25 -3.74
CA PHE A 56 0.56 13.33 -2.88
C PHE A 56 1.78 14.05 -3.47
N ALA A 57 2.13 13.82 -4.74
CA ALA A 57 3.39 14.30 -5.32
C ALA A 57 3.53 15.83 -5.35
N ASN A 58 2.40 16.56 -5.33
CA ASN A 58 2.37 18.02 -5.33
C ASN A 58 2.13 18.61 -3.93
N GLU A 59 2.08 17.77 -2.90
CA GLU A 59 1.83 18.17 -1.53
C GLU A 59 3.12 18.13 -0.72
N LYS A 60 3.22 19.01 0.28
CA LYS A 60 4.29 18.93 1.28
C LYS A 60 3.83 17.99 2.38
N ILE A 61 4.29 16.75 2.33
CA ILE A 61 4.02 15.76 3.36
C ILE A 61 5.13 15.82 4.42
N ASP A 62 4.76 16.10 5.67
CA ASP A 62 5.72 16.12 6.79
C ASP A 62 5.77 14.76 7.52
N ILE A 63 4.65 14.04 7.56
CA ILE A 63 4.48 12.80 8.33
C ILE A 63 3.68 11.77 7.53
N VAL A 64 4.14 10.52 7.54
CA VAL A 64 3.35 9.35 7.12
C VAL A 64 3.04 8.51 8.36
N HIS A 65 1.75 8.31 8.64
CA HIS A 65 1.29 7.58 9.82
C HIS A 65 0.81 6.17 9.44
N GLY A 66 1.51 5.14 9.95
CA GLY A 66 1.12 3.74 9.81
C GLY A 66 0.23 3.28 10.96
N ILE A 67 -0.91 2.66 10.63
CA ILE A 67 -1.66 1.84 11.59
C ILE A 67 -0.90 0.52 11.84
N PRO A 68 -1.05 -0.13 13.01
CA PRO A 68 -0.26 -1.30 13.37
C PRO A 68 -0.34 -2.45 12.35
N HIS A 69 0.66 -3.34 12.40
CA HIS A 69 0.82 -4.50 11.52
C HIS A 69 1.02 -4.13 10.04
N SER A 70 0.12 -4.52 9.14
CA SER A 70 0.27 -4.36 7.69
C SER A 70 0.37 -2.89 7.27
N GLY A 71 -0.27 -1.99 8.00
CA GLY A 71 -0.24 -0.55 7.73
C GLY A 71 1.16 0.07 7.88
N ASN A 72 1.99 -0.43 8.80
CA ASN A 72 3.34 0.09 9.02
C ASN A 72 4.27 -0.19 7.84
N TYR A 73 4.16 -1.36 7.22
CA TYR A 73 4.96 -1.71 6.05
C TYR A 73 4.64 -0.82 4.85
N LEU A 74 3.34 -0.57 4.61
CA LEU A 74 2.89 0.32 3.55
C LEU A 74 3.32 1.77 3.81
N ALA A 75 3.13 2.28 5.03
CA ALA A 75 3.57 3.62 5.42
C ALA A 75 5.07 3.82 5.22
N THR A 76 5.88 2.82 5.58
CA THR A 76 7.34 2.84 5.35
C THR A 76 7.66 2.93 3.86
N ALA A 77 7.03 2.10 3.04
CA ALA A 77 7.29 2.10 1.60
C ALA A 77 6.86 3.41 0.92
N VAL A 78 5.72 3.99 1.33
CA VAL A 78 5.27 5.31 0.85
C VAL A 78 6.25 6.41 1.25
N SER A 79 6.75 6.39 2.48
CA SER A 79 7.73 7.36 2.96
C SER A 79 9.01 7.36 2.11
N LEU A 80 9.48 6.16 1.70
CA LEU A 80 10.61 6.01 0.80
C LEU A 80 10.33 6.56 -0.60
N GLU A 81 9.17 6.27 -1.18
CA GLU A 81 8.78 6.78 -2.51
C GLU A 81 8.56 8.31 -2.52
N LEU A 82 8.16 8.91 -1.39
CA LEU A 82 8.11 10.37 -1.20
C LEU A 82 9.48 11.04 -0.99
N GLY A 83 10.58 10.30 -1.20
CA GLY A 83 11.94 10.82 -1.12
C GLY A 83 12.62 10.71 0.25
N GLY A 84 12.03 9.94 1.19
CA GLY A 84 12.69 9.54 2.45
C GLY A 84 12.84 10.63 3.51
N ASN A 85 12.42 11.87 3.23
CA ASN A 85 12.48 12.99 4.18
C ASN A 85 11.21 13.14 5.04
N THR A 86 10.21 12.29 4.80
CA THR A 86 8.96 12.26 5.57
C THR A 86 9.20 11.52 6.89
N ARG A 87 8.68 12.06 8.00
CA ARG A 87 8.75 11.35 9.29
C ARG A 87 7.78 10.16 9.26
N LEU A 88 8.30 8.96 9.51
CA LEU A 88 7.46 7.78 9.69
C LEU A 88 7.01 7.71 11.15
N HIS A 89 5.69 7.75 11.38
CA HIS A 89 5.10 7.49 12.68
C HIS A 89 4.33 6.17 12.65
N SER A 90 4.77 5.21 13.46
CA SER A 90 4.09 3.91 13.59
C SER A 90 3.27 3.90 14.88
N SER A 91 1.95 3.74 14.75
CA SER A 91 1.09 3.53 15.91
C SER A 91 1.49 2.22 16.61
N ARG A 92 1.69 2.31 17.93
CA ARG A 92 1.90 1.17 18.83
C ARG A 92 0.65 1.04 19.70
N LYS A 93 -0.46 0.66 19.08
CA LYS A 93 -1.59 0.17 19.86
C LYS A 93 -1.36 -1.32 20.06
N ASP A 94 -0.88 -1.66 21.24
CA ASP A 94 -0.86 -3.01 21.79
C ASP A 94 -2.30 -3.40 22.19
#